data_AF-A0A1G7UGB5-F1
#
_entry.id   AF-A0A1G7UGB5-F1
#
_cell.length_a   1.000
_cell.length_b   1.000
_cell.length_c   1.000
_cell.angle_alpha   90.00
_cell.angle_beta   90.00
_cell.angle_gamma   90.00
#
_symmetry.space_group_name_H-M   'P 1'
#
loop_
_entity.id
_entity.type
_entity.pdbx_description
1 polymer ?
#
loop_
_entity_poly.entity_id
_entity_poly.type
_entity_poly.pdbx_seq_one_letter_code
_entity_poly.pdbx_strand_id
1 'polypeptide(L)'
;MQVNSLIGGIWKGACHIDSSADGRHFNMLIRALIPVQASIFEMQDWAGHPVAMPDCIEPIPGICLGDILAEELDADVPFGSLVVIRKSDNFHNISEAAGALVGEVLIGIIGRGLFPLMDEDSVLHTLGQAYYQAAETDELLKLGLEPAAFRAGLNAVLAQYWGRPVDSMPVFSAERADGQPSLQALTGSDRPLTLNQWTLALKALVEGRSAKFVREGQMGNVKIS
;
A
#
# COMPACT_ATOMS: atom_id res chain seq x y z
N MET A 1 -0.59 -17.34 -10.08
CA MET A 1 0.25 -18.49 -9.65
C MET A 1 0.59 -18.44 -8.15
N GLN A 2 0.58 -17.27 -7.48
CA GLN A 2 0.87 -17.12 -6.04
C GLN A 2 -0.22 -17.61 -5.07
N VAL A 3 -1.51 -17.58 -5.45
CA VAL A 3 -2.62 -17.93 -4.53
C VAL A 3 -2.64 -19.43 -4.18
N ASN A 4 -2.40 -20.31 -5.17
CA ASN A 4 -2.34 -21.75 -4.92
C ASN A 4 -1.12 -22.14 -4.05
N SER A 5 0.01 -21.43 -4.20
CA SER A 5 1.17 -21.62 -3.33
C SER A 5 0.94 -21.07 -1.93
N LEU A 6 0.17 -19.99 -1.77
CA LEU A 6 -0.20 -19.43 -0.47
C LEU A 6 -1.01 -20.43 0.35
N ILE A 7 -2.13 -20.92 -0.18
CA ILE A 7 -2.99 -21.87 0.52
C ILE A 7 -2.26 -23.18 0.81
N GLY A 8 -1.52 -23.70 -0.18
CA GLY A 8 -0.70 -24.89 0.02
C GLY A 8 0.38 -24.70 1.10
N GLY A 9 0.92 -23.49 1.27
CA GLY A 9 1.88 -23.15 2.32
C GLY A 9 1.22 -23.08 3.71
N ILE A 10 0.04 -22.47 3.82
CA ILE A 10 -0.74 -22.39 5.06
C ILE A 10 -1.04 -23.80 5.59
N TRP A 11 -1.63 -24.67 4.77
CA TRP A 11 -1.97 -26.04 5.18
C TRP A 11 -0.77 -26.95 5.47
N LYS A 12 0.40 -26.64 4.90
CA LYS A 12 1.65 -27.35 5.24
C LYS A 12 2.29 -26.83 6.53
N GLY A 13 1.69 -25.84 7.19
CA GLY A 13 2.24 -25.22 8.39
C GLY A 13 3.48 -24.36 8.11
N ALA A 14 3.66 -23.88 6.88
CA ALA A 14 4.77 -23.00 6.52
C ALA A 14 4.47 -21.52 6.78
N CYS A 15 3.24 -21.21 7.21
CA CYS A 15 2.77 -19.85 7.51
C CYS A 15 2.56 -19.66 9.01
N HIS A 16 3.04 -18.54 9.56
CA HIS A 16 2.92 -18.23 10.98
C HIS A 16 2.66 -16.74 11.20
N ILE A 17 2.06 -16.39 12.33
CA ILE A 17 1.95 -15.00 12.77
C ILE A 17 3.36 -14.46 13.04
N ASP A 18 3.65 -13.28 12.50
CA ASP A 18 4.94 -12.63 12.72
C ASP A 18 5.02 -12.05 14.14
N SER A 19 5.92 -12.61 14.95
CA SER A 19 6.23 -12.12 16.29
C SER A 19 7.67 -11.61 16.43
N SER A 20 8.39 -11.44 15.33
CA SER A 20 9.78 -10.98 15.32
C SER A 20 9.90 -9.50 15.71
N ALA A 21 11.10 -9.06 16.13
CA ALA A 21 11.33 -7.65 16.43
C ALA A 21 11.20 -6.77 15.18
N ASP A 22 11.77 -7.24 14.06
CA ASP A 22 11.69 -6.56 12.77
C ASP A 22 10.25 -6.52 12.25
N GLY A 23 9.50 -7.60 12.43
CA GLY A 23 8.07 -7.67 12.14
C GLY A 23 7.24 -6.66 12.93
N ARG A 24 7.53 -6.46 14.21
CA ARG A 24 6.89 -5.41 15.01
C ARG A 24 7.25 -4.01 14.50
N HIS A 25 8.51 -3.76 14.15
CA HIS A 25 8.93 -2.47 13.60
C HIS A 25 8.27 -2.19 12.24
N PHE A 26 8.26 -3.18 11.36
CA PHE A 26 7.55 -3.13 10.10
C PHE A 26 6.05 -2.82 10.31
N ASN A 27 5.38 -3.52 11.23
CA ASN A 27 3.97 -3.25 11.56
C ASN A 27 3.75 -1.81 12.05
N MET A 28 4.64 -1.27 12.89
CA MET A 28 4.56 0.12 13.32
C MET A 28 4.64 1.10 12.14
N LEU A 29 5.55 0.86 11.18
CA LEU A 29 5.65 1.68 9.98
C LEU A 29 4.40 1.56 9.10
N ILE A 30 3.90 0.34 8.88
CA ILE A 30 2.70 0.11 8.08
C ILE A 30 1.48 0.82 8.68
N ARG A 31 1.31 0.78 10.00
CA ARG A 31 0.21 1.50 10.70
C ARG A 31 0.30 3.02 10.55
N ALA A 32 1.51 3.57 10.43
CA ALA A 32 1.70 5.00 10.21
C ALA A 32 1.47 5.42 8.74
N LEU A 33 1.67 4.49 7.80
CA LEU A 33 1.56 4.74 6.36
C LEU A 33 0.15 4.42 5.82
N ILE A 34 -0.50 3.40 6.36
CA ILE A 34 -1.75 2.83 5.88
C ILE A 34 -2.76 2.82 7.03
N PRO A 35 -3.91 3.52 6.92
CA PRO A 35 -4.88 3.65 8.00
C PRO A 35 -5.80 2.43 8.13
N VAL A 36 -5.44 1.29 7.53
CA VAL A 36 -6.20 0.04 7.56
C VAL A 36 -5.48 -0.93 8.47
N GLN A 37 -6.23 -1.70 9.26
CA GLN A 37 -5.63 -2.75 10.09
C GLN A 37 -4.91 -3.77 9.21
N ALA A 38 -3.72 -4.19 9.62
CA ALA A 38 -2.93 -5.19 8.90
C ALA A 38 -2.60 -6.36 9.83
N SER A 39 -2.92 -7.58 9.39
CA SER A 39 -2.47 -8.84 10.00
C SER A 39 -1.29 -9.37 9.18
N ILE A 40 -0.13 -9.47 9.82
CA ILE A 40 1.15 -9.79 9.14
C ILE A 40 1.55 -11.22 9.47
N PHE A 41 1.85 -11.97 8.42
CA PHE A 41 2.25 -13.37 8.50
C PHE A 41 3.56 -13.60 7.77
N GLU A 42 4.37 -14.48 8.35
CA GLU A 42 5.57 -15.01 7.74
C GLU A 42 5.26 -16.29 6.97
N MET A 43 5.94 -16.49 5.85
CA MET A 43 5.86 -17.69 5.03
C MET A 43 7.28 -18.13 4.64
N GLN A 44 7.66 -19.36 5.00
CA GLN A 44 9.06 -19.84 4.89
C GLN A 44 9.59 -19.85 3.44
N ASP A 45 8.80 -20.34 2.48
CA ASP A 45 9.19 -20.47 1.07
C ASP A 45 8.70 -19.32 0.18
N TRP A 46 8.43 -18.14 0.77
CA TRP A 46 7.95 -17.00 0.00
C TRP A 46 9.08 -16.34 -0.79
N ALA A 47 9.05 -16.44 -2.12
CA ALA A 47 10.18 -16.03 -2.98
C ALA A 47 10.14 -14.54 -3.42
N GLY A 48 9.44 -13.65 -2.73
CA GLY A 48 9.24 -12.27 -3.18
C GLY A 48 9.20 -11.20 -2.07
N HIS A 49 8.96 -9.96 -2.48
CA HIS A 49 8.63 -8.85 -1.59
C HIS A 49 7.36 -9.15 -0.77
N PRO A 50 7.15 -8.45 0.35
CA PRO A 50 5.88 -8.52 1.07
C PRO A 50 4.72 -8.19 0.13
N VAL A 51 3.68 -9.01 0.17
CA VAL A 51 2.44 -8.77 -0.59
C VAL A 51 1.31 -8.44 0.37
N ALA A 52 0.43 -7.53 -0.05
CA ALA A 52 -0.78 -7.19 0.68
C ALA A 52 -2.01 -7.68 -0.09
N MET A 53 -2.94 -8.30 0.63
CA MET A 53 -4.20 -8.80 0.09
C MET A 53 -5.35 -8.36 1.00
N PRO A 54 -6.54 -8.08 0.46
CA PRO A 54 -7.75 -7.98 1.28
C PRO A 54 -8.01 -9.30 2.02
N ASP A 55 -8.51 -9.23 3.25
CA ASP A 55 -9.00 -10.40 4.00
C ASP A 55 -10.10 -11.16 3.25
N CYS A 56 -10.92 -10.43 2.49
CA CYS A 56 -12.07 -10.93 1.77
C CYS A 56 -11.76 -11.51 0.38
N ILE A 57 -10.50 -11.66 -0.02
CA ILE A 57 -10.23 -12.42 -1.25
C ILE A 57 -10.67 -13.87 -1.02
N GLU A 58 -11.11 -14.54 -2.08
CA GLU A 58 -11.55 -15.94 -2.03
C GLU A 58 -10.53 -16.84 -2.77
N PRO A 59 -9.45 -17.30 -2.10
CA PRO A 59 -8.51 -18.25 -2.69
C PRO A 59 -9.18 -19.59 -3.04
N ILE A 60 -10.22 -19.92 -2.30
CA ILE A 60 -11.09 -21.08 -2.48
C ILE A 60 -12.51 -20.53 -2.64
N PRO A 61 -13.30 -20.98 -3.63
CA PRO A 61 -14.65 -20.47 -3.84
C PRO A 61 -15.50 -20.50 -2.57
N GLY A 62 -16.01 -19.35 -2.15
CA GLY A 62 -16.87 -19.20 -0.97
C GLY A 62 -16.16 -19.22 0.37
N ILE A 63 -14.82 -19.20 0.42
CA ILE A 63 -14.05 -19.13 1.66
C ILE A 63 -13.05 -17.97 1.57
N CYS A 64 -13.17 -17.00 2.47
CA CYS A 64 -12.28 -15.84 2.48
C CYS A 64 -10.90 -16.19 3.04
N LEU A 65 -9.87 -15.49 2.59
CA LEU A 65 -8.51 -15.65 3.12
C LEU A 65 -8.45 -15.40 4.63
N GLY A 66 -9.17 -14.40 5.12
CA GLY A 66 -9.27 -14.12 6.56
C GLY A 66 -9.80 -15.30 7.37
N ASP A 67 -10.83 -15.98 6.86
CA ASP A 67 -11.41 -17.16 7.51
C ASP A 67 -10.40 -18.33 7.54
N ILE A 68 -9.72 -18.57 6.41
CA ILE A 68 -8.68 -19.61 6.33
C ILE A 68 -7.58 -19.35 7.37
N LEU A 69 -7.11 -18.10 7.50
CA LEU A 69 -6.06 -17.75 8.45
C LEU A 69 -6.54 -17.84 9.90
N ALA A 70 -7.77 -17.42 10.18
CA ALA A 70 -8.35 -17.53 11.51
C ALA A 70 -8.51 -18.99 11.94
N GLU A 71 -8.96 -19.86 11.04
CA GLU A 71 -9.18 -21.28 11.33
C GLU A 71 -7.86 -22.08 11.42
N GLU A 72 -6.94 -21.87 10.47
CA GLU A 72 -5.71 -22.69 10.38
C GLU A 72 -4.61 -22.22 11.34
N LEU A 73 -4.58 -20.93 11.68
CA LEU A 73 -3.50 -20.32 12.47
C LEU A 73 -3.95 -19.76 13.83
N ASP A 74 -5.23 -19.87 14.18
CA ASP A 74 -5.84 -19.23 15.37
C ASP A 74 -5.54 -17.72 15.42
N ALA A 75 -5.55 -17.09 14.24
CA ALA A 75 -5.16 -15.70 14.06
C ALA A 75 -6.35 -14.75 14.13
N ASP A 76 -6.15 -13.58 14.75
CA ASP A 76 -7.11 -12.47 14.65
C ASP A 76 -6.91 -11.74 13.32
N VAL A 77 -7.84 -11.96 12.39
CA VAL A 77 -7.92 -11.27 11.10
C VAL A 77 -9.21 -10.44 11.05
N PRO A 78 -9.14 -9.15 11.38
CA PRO A 78 -10.32 -8.29 11.42
C PRO A 78 -10.97 -8.15 10.04
N PHE A 79 -12.30 -8.06 10.01
CA PHE A 79 -13.04 -7.82 8.77
C PHE A 79 -12.61 -6.52 8.08
N GLY A 80 -12.40 -6.59 6.76
CA GLY A 80 -12.01 -5.44 5.95
C GLY A 80 -10.57 -4.97 6.21
N SER A 81 -9.72 -5.85 6.74
CA SER A 81 -8.30 -5.61 6.98
C SER A 81 -7.45 -5.95 5.75
N LEU A 82 -6.16 -5.68 5.88
CA LEU A 82 -5.13 -6.17 4.97
C LEU A 82 -4.44 -7.40 5.60
N VAL A 83 -4.33 -8.47 4.83
CA VAL A 83 -3.43 -9.57 5.11
C VAL A 83 -2.11 -9.30 4.42
N VAL A 84 -1.02 -9.29 5.18
CA VAL A 84 0.32 -9.12 4.64
C VAL A 84 1.07 -10.43 4.76
N ILE A 85 1.54 -10.96 3.64
CA ILE A 85 2.40 -12.15 3.60
C ILE A 85 3.81 -11.71 3.26
N ARG A 86 4.77 -12.07 4.11
CA ARG A 86 6.19 -11.84 3.86
C ARG A 86 7.00 -13.11 4.04
N LYS A 87 8.22 -13.09 3.52
CA LYS A 87 9.21 -14.13 3.79
C LYS A 87 9.79 -13.96 5.20
N SER A 88 10.04 -15.06 5.91
CA SER A 88 10.46 -15.09 7.32
C SER A 88 11.81 -14.39 7.60
N ASP A 89 12.73 -14.36 6.64
CA ASP A 89 14.12 -13.89 6.80
C ASP A 89 14.45 -12.56 6.08
N ASN A 90 13.46 -11.80 5.60
CA ASN A 90 13.67 -10.99 4.38
C ASN A 90 13.68 -9.47 4.54
N PHE A 91 13.84 -8.92 5.75
CA PHE A 91 14.11 -7.49 5.85
C PHE A 91 15.60 -7.21 5.67
N HIS A 92 16.06 -7.24 4.41
CA HIS A 92 17.35 -6.64 4.05
C HIS A 92 17.38 -5.16 4.45
N ASN A 93 16.26 -4.46 4.24
CA ASN A 93 15.96 -3.15 4.80
C ASN A 93 14.44 -3.03 5.05
N ILE A 94 14.04 -2.74 6.29
CA ILE A 94 12.62 -2.64 6.68
C ILE A 94 11.91 -1.49 5.95
N SER A 95 12.60 -0.36 5.76
CA SER A 95 12.02 0.82 5.11
C SER A 95 11.76 0.56 3.63
N GLU A 96 12.69 -0.12 2.95
CA GLU A 96 12.50 -0.58 1.58
C GLU A 96 11.30 -1.52 1.45
N ALA A 97 11.20 -2.51 2.34
CA ALA A 97 10.07 -3.42 2.36
C ALA A 97 8.74 -2.70 2.64
N ALA A 98 8.74 -1.67 3.48
CA ALA A 98 7.55 -0.85 3.75
C ALA A 98 7.13 -0.06 2.50
N GLY A 99 8.10 0.49 1.76
CA GLY A 99 7.86 1.15 0.48
C GLY A 99 7.26 0.20 -0.55
N ALA A 100 7.83 -1.00 -0.68
CA ALA A 100 7.32 -2.04 -1.57
C ALA A 100 5.88 -2.42 -1.20
N LEU A 101 5.59 -2.66 0.09
CA LEU A 101 4.23 -2.99 0.54
C LEU A 101 3.23 -1.88 0.23
N VAL A 102 3.59 -0.61 0.46
CA VAL A 102 2.72 0.52 0.08
C VAL A 102 2.42 0.50 -1.42
N GLY A 103 3.42 0.22 -2.26
CA GLY A 103 3.23 0.05 -3.70
C GLY A 103 2.22 -1.06 -4.03
N GLU A 104 2.39 -2.25 -3.44
CA GLU A 104 1.49 -3.39 -3.60
C GLU A 104 0.05 -3.05 -3.19
N VAL A 105 -0.11 -2.37 -2.05
CA VAL A 105 -1.41 -1.94 -1.54
C VAL A 105 -2.07 -0.94 -2.50
N LEU A 106 -1.32 0.03 -3.03
CA LEU A 106 -1.85 1.00 -3.99
C LEU A 106 -2.30 0.31 -5.28
N ILE A 107 -1.51 -0.60 -5.84
CA ILE A 107 -1.90 -1.40 -7.01
C ILE A 107 -3.17 -2.20 -6.70
N GLY A 108 -3.20 -2.87 -5.54
CA GLY A 108 -4.33 -3.65 -5.08
C GLY A 108 -5.61 -2.82 -4.93
N ILE A 109 -5.50 -1.56 -4.52
CA ILE A 109 -6.62 -0.60 -4.41
C ILE A 109 -7.14 -0.14 -5.76
N ILE A 110 -6.24 0.17 -6.69
CA ILE A 110 -6.61 0.59 -8.05
C ILE A 110 -7.33 -0.55 -8.79
N GLY A 111 -6.81 -1.77 -8.69
CA GLY A 111 -7.37 -2.96 -9.32
C GLY A 111 -8.76 -3.39 -8.81
N ARG A 112 -9.35 -2.68 -7.84
CA ARG A 112 -10.70 -2.97 -7.30
C ARG A 112 -11.83 -2.42 -8.16
N GLY A 113 -11.52 -1.71 -9.25
CA GLY A 113 -12.51 -1.20 -10.21
C GLY A 113 -13.35 -0.02 -9.72
N LEU A 114 -12.86 0.72 -8.72
CA LEU A 114 -13.52 1.92 -8.19
C LEU A 114 -13.13 3.21 -8.94
N PHE A 115 -12.09 3.14 -9.76
CA PHE A 115 -11.61 4.24 -10.59
C PHE A 115 -11.94 3.93 -12.07
N PRO A 116 -12.25 4.94 -12.90
CA PRO A 116 -12.32 4.74 -14.34
C PRO A 116 -10.97 4.24 -14.87
N LEU A 117 -10.98 3.21 -15.72
CA LEU A 117 -9.76 2.62 -16.30
C LEU A 117 -8.80 3.65 -16.91
N MET A 118 -9.33 4.71 -17.54
CA MET A 118 -8.53 5.77 -18.16
C MET A 118 -7.76 6.64 -17.15
N ASP A 119 -8.19 6.63 -15.88
CA ASP A 119 -7.61 7.44 -14.81
C ASP A 119 -6.72 6.62 -13.86
N GLU A 120 -6.77 5.28 -13.90
CA GLU A 120 -6.06 4.40 -12.96
C GLU A 120 -4.58 4.71 -12.83
N ASP A 121 -3.87 4.88 -13.95
CA ASP A 121 -2.45 5.22 -13.95
C ASP A 121 -2.17 6.61 -13.37
N SER A 122 -3.03 7.58 -13.66
CA SER A 122 -2.92 8.95 -13.14
C SER A 122 -3.14 8.99 -11.63
N VAL A 123 -4.16 8.26 -11.16
CA VAL A 123 -4.48 8.11 -9.74
C VAL A 123 -3.33 7.43 -9.02
N LEU A 124 -2.86 6.28 -9.55
CA LEU A 124 -1.74 5.52 -8.97
C LEU A 124 -0.47 6.36 -8.90
N HIS A 125 -0.15 7.08 -9.97
CA HIS A 125 0.99 7.99 -9.99
C HIS A 125 0.85 9.10 -8.94
N THR A 126 -0.33 9.70 -8.81
CA THR A 126 -0.60 10.76 -7.82
C THR A 126 -0.42 10.26 -6.40
N LEU A 127 -0.96 9.08 -6.08
CA LEU A 127 -0.84 8.47 -4.76
C LEU A 127 0.60 8.03 -4.47
N GLY A 128 1.27 7.40 -5.45
CA GLY A 128 2.67 7.02 -5.34
C GLY A 128 3.57 8.23 -5.08
N GLN A 129 3.38 9.32 -5.81
CA GLN A 129 4.11 10.57 -5.62
C GLN A 129 3.88 11.19 -4.23
N ALA A 130 2.65 11.08 -3.70
CA ALA A 130 2.32 11.57 -2.36
C ALA A 130 3.06 10.79 -1.27
N TYR A 131 3.08 9.45 -1.36
CA TYR A 131 3.86 8.62 -0.44
C TYR A 131 5.37 8.82 -0.59
N TYR A 132 5.85 8.99 -1.82
CA TYR A 132 7.26 9.27 -2.10
C TYR A 132 7.76 10.55 -1.40
N GLN A 133 6.91 11.59 -1.35
CA GLN A 133 7.20 12.83 -0.63
C GLN A 133 6.97 12.67 0.88
N ALA A 134 5.92 11.96 1.29
CA ALA A 134 5.59 11.74 2.71
C ALA A 134 6.72 11.03 3.48
N ALA A 135 7.56 10.25 2.81
CA ALA A 135 8.71 9.56 3.41
C ALA A 135 9.65 10.47 4.22
N GLU A 136 9.72 11.78 3.92
CA GLU A 136 10.56 12.76 4.63
C GLU A 136 9.85 13.46 5.79
N THR A 137 8.62 13.05 6.13
CA THR A 137 7.91 13.64 7.27
C THR A 137 8.57 13.27 8.61
N ASP A 138 8.67 14.24 9.52
CA ASP A 138 9.25 14.05 10.85
C ASP A 138 8.65 12.87 11.63
N GLU A 139 7.35 12.61 11.42
CA GLU A 139 6.62 11.51 12.04
C GLU A 139 7.21 10.15 11.63
N LEU A 140 7.42 9.92 10.33
CA LEU A 140 7.98 8.68 9.83
C LEU A 140 9.48 8.55 10.14
N LEU A 141 10.22 9.66 10.09
CA LEU A 141 11.64 9.68 10.47
C LEU A 141 11.83 9.28 11.95
N LYS A 142 10.97 9.74 12.86
CA LYS A 142 10.99 9.37 14.28
C LYS A 142 10.65 7.90 14.52
N LEU A 143 9.87 7.29 13.62
CA LEU A 143 9.62 5.84 13.63
C LEU A 143 10.76 5.03 13.02
N GLY A 144 11.85 5.67 12.61
CA GLY A 144 13.03 5.02 12.04
C GLY A 144 12.90 4.68 10.55
N LEU A 145 11.96 5.31 9.83
CA LEU A 145 11.88 5.17 8.37
C LEU A 145 13.09 5.85 7.72
N GLU A 146 13.79 5.12 6.85
CA GLU A 146 14.83 5.63 5.97
C GLU A 146 14.20 6.05 4.63
N PRO A 147 14.14 7.36 4.29
CA PRO A 147 13.39 7.81 3.12
C PRO A 147 13.92 7.25 1.81
N ALA A 148 15.24 7.16 1.65
CA ALA A 148 15.87 6.66 0.42
C ALA A 148 15.54 5.19 0.17
N ALA A 149 15.61 4.35 1.21
CA ALA A 149 15.27 2.94 1.12
C ALA A 149 13.77 2.75 0.84
N PHE A 150 12.90 3.46 1.57
CA PHE A 150 11.45 3.44 1.32
C PHE A 150 11.09 3.82 -0.12
N ARG A 151 11.69 4.91 -0.62
CA ARG A 151 11.50 5.38 -1.99
C ARG A 151 11.97 4.35 -3.02
N ALA A 152 13.08 3.66 -2.77
CA ALA A 152 13.57 2.61 -3.64
C ALA A 152 12.57 1.45 -3.76
N GLY A 153 12.05 0.95 -2.63
CA GLY A 153 11.06 -0.12 -2.61
C GLY A 153 9.74 0.25 -3.29
N LEU A 154 9.21 1.44 -2.99
CA LEU A 154 7.99 1.96 -3.63
C LEU A 154 8.17 2.09 -5.15
N ASN A 155 9.30 2.66 -5.57
CA ASN A 155 9.60 2.85 -6.98
C ASN A 155 9.79 1.53 -7.72
N ALA A 156 10.44 0.53 -7.10
CA ALA A 156 10.64 -0.78 -7.70
C ALA A 156 9.31 -1.46 -8.07
N VAL A 157 8.36 -1.49 -7.12
CA VAL A 157 7.05 -2.11 -7.33
C VAL A 157 6.24 -1.37 -8.41
N LEU A 158 6.15 -0.04 -8.32
CA LEU A 158 5.34 0.74 -9.27
C LEU A 158 5.98 0.80 -10.66
N ALA A 159 7.32 0.84 -10.76
CA ALA A 159 8.00 0.74 -12.04
C ALA A 159 7.75 -0.62 -12.71
N GLN A 160 7.77 -1.71 -11.95
CA GLN A 160 7.45 -3.05 -12.44
C GLN A 160 6.01 -3.14 -12.94
N TYR A 161 5.05 -2.58 -12.20
CA TYR A 161 3.64 -2.49 -12.61
C TYR A 161 3.49 -1.81 -13.98
N TRP A 162 4.21 -0.70 -14.22
CA TRP A 162 4.22 -0.01 -15.51
C TRP A 162 5.16 -0.62 -16.57
N GLY A 163 5.74 -1.79 -16.31
CA GLY A 163 6.64 -2.48 -17.26
C GLY A 163 7.94 -1.74 -17.57
N ARG A 164 8.40 -0.86 -16.66
CA ARG A 164 9.65 -0.13 -16.85
C ARG A 164 10.87 -1.01 -16.54
N PRO A 165 11.97 -0.88 -17.32
CA PRO A 165 13.24 -1.52 -17.00
C PRO A 165 13.77 -1.11 -15.62
N VAL A 166 14.45 -2.02 -14.93
CA VAL A 166 15.03 -1.80 -13.59
C VAL A 166 16.01 -0.61 -13.55
N ASP A 167 16.72 -0.34 -14.64
CA ASP A 167 17.70 0.75 -14.74
C ASP A 167 17.11 2.09 -15.21
N SER A 168 15.78 2.22 -15.20
CA SER A 168 15.12 3.46 -15.62
C SER A 168 15.26 4.56 -14.57
N MET A 169 15.15 5.82 -15.01
CA MET A 169 15.02 6.96 -14.10
C MET A 169 13.85 6.72 -13.11
N PRO A 170 13.97 7.20 -11.86
CA PRO A 170 12.91 7.09 -10.86
C PRO A 170 11.58 7.59 -11.43
N VAL A 171 10.49 6.88 -11.12
CA VAL A 171 9.16 7.29 -11.58
C VAL A 171 8.71 8.57 -10.90
N PHE A 172 9.10 8.75 -9.64
CA PHE A 172 8.69 9.87 -8.80
C PHE A 172 9.83 10.85 -8.55
N SER A 173 9.46 12.11 -8.28
CA SER A 173 10.41 13.16 -7.93
C SER A 173 10.40 13.42 -6.43
N ALA A 174 11.58 13.64 -5.83
CA ALA A 174 11.67 14.06 -4.43
C ALA A 174 11.22 15.51 -4.21
N GLU A 175 11.26 16.33 -5.26
CA GLU A 175 10.80 17.72 -5.19
C GLU A 175 9.31 17.80 -4.85
N ARG A 176 8.99 18.62 -3.85
CA ARG A 176 7.62 18.82 -3.41
C ARG A 176 6.89 19.73 -4.38
N ALA A 177 6.13 19.12 -5.28
CA ALA A 177 5.21 19.85 -6.15
C ALA A 177 4.06 20.45 -5.34
N ASP A 178 3.63 21.65 -5.72
CA ASP A 178 2.57 22.35 -5.00
C ASP A 178 1.24 21.60 -5.11
N GLY A 179 0.49 21.57 -4.00
CA GLY A 179 -0.81 20.93 -3.90
C GLY A 179 -0.84 19.40 -3.73
N GLN A 180 0.28 18.69 -3.62
CA GLN A 180 0.31 17.23 -3.35
C GLN A 180 -0.35 16.87 -1.99
N PRO A 181 -1.00 15.69 -1.85
CA PRO A 181 -1.65 15.29 -0.62
C PRO A 181 -0.61 15.12 0.48
N SER A 182 -0.92 15.62 1.68
CA SER A 182 -0.10 15.33 2.87
C SER A 182 -0.30 13.88 3.32
N LEU A 183 0.65 13.34 4.10
CA LEU A 183 0.49 12.04 4.76
C LEU A 183 -0.82 11.98 5.55
N GLN A 184 -1.13 13.06 6.29
CA GLN A 184 -2.38 13.18 7.04
C GLN A 184 -3.62 13.10 6.13
N ALA A 185 -3.57 13.61 4.89
CA ALA A 185 -4.68 13.47 3.95
C ALA A 185 -4.84 12.03 3.44
N LEU A 186 -3.75 11.25 3.41
CA LEU A 186 -3.77 9.85 3.00
C LEU A 186 -4.24 8.91 4.12
N THR A 187 -3.89 9.23 5.37
CA THR A 187 -4.15 8.38 6.55
C THR A 187 -5.36 8.81 7.37
N GLY A 188 -5.61 10.13 7.46
CA GLY A 188 -6.93 10.77 7.60
C GLY A 188 -7.81 10.45 8.80
N SER A 189 -7.43 9.59 9.75
CA SER A 189 -8.36 9.13 10.77
C SER A 189 -7.68 8.73 12.09
N ASP A 190 -8.27 9.17 13.21
CA ASP A 190 -7.93 8.70 14.58
C ASP A 190 -8.36 7.24 14.82
N ARG A 191 -9.15 6.65 13.91
CA ARG A 191 -9.61 5.26 13.97
C ARG A 191 -9.20 4.48 12.73
N PRO A 192 -8.84 3.19 12.86
CA PRO A 192 -8.57 2.35 11.70
C PRO A 192 -9.79 2.29 10.78
N LEU A 193 -9.55 2.50 9.49
CA LEU A 193 -10.54 2.35 8.43
C LEU A 193 -10.55 0.90 7.95
N THR A 194 -11.69 0.43 7.45
CA THR A 194 -11.71 -0.75 6.58
C THR A 194 -11.06 -0.40 5.24
N LEU A 195 -10.54 -1.40 4.52
CA LEU A 195 -9.95 -1.21 3.20
C LEU A 195 -10.92 -0.54 2.21
N ASN A 196 -12.22 -0.85 2.30
CA ASN A 196 -13.26 -0.20 1.49
C ASN A 196 -13.41 1.29 1.81
N GLN A 197 -13.50 1.64 3.09
CA GLN A 197 -13.60 3.03 3.53
C GLN A 197 -12.38 3.83 3.10
N TRP A 198 -11.19 3.26 3.25
CA TRP A 198 -9.97 3.92 2.84
C TRP A 198 -9.90 4.09 1.32
N THR A 199 -10.29 3.08 0.54
CA THR A 199 -10.34 3.20 -0.92
C THR A 199 -11.28 4.33 -1.38
N LEU A 200 -12.46 4.44 -0.75
CA LEU A 200 -13.40 5.53 -1.02
C LEU A 200 -12.85 6.90 -0.62
N ALA A 201 -12.12 6.99 0.50
CA ALA A 201 -11.46 8.21 0.92
C ALA A 201 -10.38 8.66 -0.09
N LEU A 202 -9.56 7.72 -0.58
CA LEU A 202 -8.58 8.00 -1.63
C LEU A 202 -9.25 8.45 -2.93
N LYS A 203 -10.37 7.82 -3.31
CA LYS A 203 -11.17 8.26 -4.48
C LYS A 203 -11.65 9.70 -4.34
N ALA A 204 -12.28 10.03 -3.21
CA ALA A 204 -12.76 11.38 -2.95
C ALA A 204 -11.62 12.42 -2.93
N LEU A 205 -10.47 12.05 -2.37
CA LEU A 205 -9.28 12.90 -2.34
C LEU A 205 -8.79 13.23 -3.75
N VAL A 206 -8.74 12.25 -4.65
CA VAL A 206 -8.26 12.43 -6.01
C VAL A 206 -9.27 13.19 -6.87
N GLU A 207 -10.56 12.85 -6.80
CA GLU A 207 -11.63 13.55 -7.51
C GLU A 207 -11.76 15.02 -7.06
N GLY A 208 -11.64 15.30 -5.77
CA GLY A 208 -11.66 16.66 -5.23
C GLY A 208 -10.51 17.53 -5.74
N ARG A 209 -9.34 16.93 -6.01
CA ARG A 209 -8.20 17.64 -6.60
C ARG A 209 -8.42 17.93 -8.08
N SER A 210 -8.90 16.96 -8.85
CA SER A 210 -9.26 17.17 -10.27
C SER A 210 -10.26 18.33 -10.42
N ALA A 211 -11.27 18.40 -9.55
CA ALA A 211 -12.24 19.50 -9.56
C ALA A 211 -11.61 20.87 -9.22
N LYS A 212 -10.62 20.92 -8.32
CA LYS A 212 -9.92 22.16 -7.96
C LYS A 212 -9.04 22.68 -9.10
N PHE A 213 -8.28 21.80 -9.76
CA PHE A 213 -7.45 22.17 -10.92
C PHE A 213 -8.30 22.68 -12.10
N VAL A 214 -9.45 22.05 -12.38
CA VAL A 214 -10.37 22.51 -13.42
C VAL A 214 -10.92 23.91 -13.11
N ARG A 215 -11.26 24.19 -11.84
CA ARG A 215 -11.72 25.51 -11.41
C ARG A 215 -10.65 26.60 -11.52
N GLU A 216 -9.41 26.31 -11.12
CA GLU A 216 -8.29 27.26 -11.24
C GLU A 216 -7.94 27.53 -12.72
N GLY A 217 -8.01 26.51 -13.58
CA GLY A 217 -7.85 26.67 -15.02
C GLY A 217 -8.95 27.48 -15.71
N GLN A 218 -10.20 27.40 -15.23
CA GLN A 218 -11.32 28.21 -15.75
C GLN A 218 -11.27 29.68 -15.31
N MET A 219 -10.75 29.98 -14.11
CA MET A 219 -10.60 31.35 -13.60
C MET A 219 -9.49 32.14 -14.32
N GLY A 220 -8.61 31.46 -15.08
CA GLY A 220 -7.49 32.08 -15.78
C GLY A 220 -7.83 32.91 -17.03
N ASN A 221 -9.07 32.89 -17.53
CA ASN A 221 -9.42 33.51 -18.81
C ASN A 221 -10.59 34.52 -18.79
N VAL A 222 -11.13 34.91 -17.63
CA VAL A 222 -12.17 35.94 -17.59
C VAL A 222 -11.52 37.33 -17.44
N LYS A 223 -11.01 37.87 -18.56
CA LYS A 223 -10.86 39.32 -18.70
C LYS A 223 -12.25 39.92 -18.91
N ILE A 224 -12.84 40.41 -17.83
CA ILE A 224 -13.97 41.34 -17.92
C ILE A 224 -13.43 42.59 -18.62
N SER A 225 -13.87 42.82 -19.86
CA SER A 225 -13.64 44.05 -20.61
C SER A 225 -14.75 45.05 -20.33
#